data_AF-A0A7D9IY21-F1
#
_entry.id   AF-A0A7D9IY21-F1
#
_cell.length_a   1.000
_cell.length_b   1.000
_cell.length_c   1.000
_cell.angle_alpha   90.00
_cell.angle_beta   90.00
_cell.angle_gamma   90.00
#
_symmetry.space_group_name_H-M   'P 1'
#
loop_
_entity.id
_entity.type
_entity.pdbx_description
1 polymer ?
#
loop_
_entity_poly.entity_id
_entity_poly.type
_entity_poly.pdbx_seq_one_letter_code
_entity_poly.pdbx_strand_id
1 'polypeptide(L)'
;MFPGNSCSSPTLCQEEEREQRELNDDIEVMVHSMVTAIPASPEKMVALKEETANDETLQQLKQQMVQGWPDRKHEIPQNLATYWNICHELSEAEGLIFTKTTS
;
A
#
# COMPACT_ATOMS: atom_id res chain seq x y z
N MET A 1 6.65 -7.00 66.53
CA MET A 1 7.55 -7.22 65.38
C MET A 1 7.28 -8.60 64.82
N PHE A 2 6.56 -8.69 63.70
CA PHE A 2 6.57 -9.73 62.66
C PHE A 2 5.71 -9.20 61.49
N PRO A 3 6.04 -9.59 60.26
CA PRO A 3 6.28 -8.65 59.17
C PRO A 3 5.00 -8.36 58.38
N GLY A 4 5.06 -7.28 57.61
CA GLY A 4 4.09 -7.05 56.56
C GLY A 4 4.10 -8.16 55.53
N ASN A 5 2.95 -8.38 54.91
CA ASN A 5 2.96 -8.49 53.47
C ASN A 5 1.67 -7.86 52.95
N SER A 6 1.85 -6.91 52.04
CA SER A 6 0.82 -6.33 51.20
C SER A 6 -0.09 -7.44 50.66
N CYS A 7 -1.40 -7.32 50.84
CA CYS A 7 -2.38 -8.12 50.10
C CYS A 7 -2.28 -7.75 48.62
N SER A 8 -1.35 -8.34 47.89
CA SER A 8 -1.41 -8.42 46.44
C SER A 8 -2.33 -9.60 46.11
N SER A 9 -3.60 -9.28 45.86
CA SER A 9 -4.62 -10.26 45.51
C SER A 9 -4.20 -10.98 44.21
N PRO A 10 -3.97 -12.30 44.22
CA PRO A 10 -3.43 -13.04 43.07
C PRO A 10 -4.39 -13.13 41.88
N THR A 11 -5.64 -12.66 42.02
CA THR A 11 -6.66 -12.67 40.98
C THR A 11 -6.48 -11.56 39.94
N LEU A 12 -6.03 -10.36 40.37
CA LEU A 12 -5.92 -9.17 39.50
C LEU A 12 -4.82 -9.32 38.43
N CYS A 13 -3.72 -10.02 38.74
CA CYS A 13 -2.66 -10.24 37.74
C CYS A 13 -3.10 -11.16 36.60
N GLN A 14 -4.06 -12.07 36.84
CA GLN A 14 -4.52 -13.03 35.83
C GLN A 14 -5.53 -12.43 34.85
N GLU A 15 -6.17 -11.32 35.22
CA GLU A 15 -7.16 -10.60 34.43
C GLU A 15 -6.45 -9.61 33.49
N GLU A 16 -5.48 -8.83 34.02
CA GLU A 16 -4.65 -7.93 33.22
C GLU A 16 -3.85 -8.65 32.12
N GLU A 17 -3.27 -9.83 32.39
CA GLU A 17 -2.50 -10.57 31.38
C GLU A 17 -3.37 -11.19 30.27
N ARG A 18 -4.66 -11.46 30.53
CA ARG A 18 -5.60 -11.98 29.52
C ARG A 18 -6.08 -10.87 28.60
N GLU A 19 -6.47 -9.74 29.17
CA GLU A 19 -6.87 -8.56 28.38
C GLU A 19 -5.71 -8.06 27.52
N GLN A 20 -4.48 -8.09 28.03
CA GLN A 20 -3.27 -7.76 27.24
C GLN A 20 -3.04 -8.71 26.06
N ARG A 21 -3.37 -10.01 26.19
CA ARG A 21 -3.27 -10.97 25.09
C ARG A 21 -4.34 -10.75 24.03
N GLU A 22 -5.59 -10.55 24.45
CA GLU A 22 -6.70 -10.28 23.53
C GLU A 22 -6.44 -9.00 22.72
N LEU A 23 -5.95 -7.93 23.37
CA LEU A 23 -5.53 -6.71 22.68
C LEU A 23 -4.36 -6.95 21.72
N ASN A 24 -3.41 -7.81 22.06
CA ASN A 24 -2.27 -8.13 21.20
C ASN A 24 -2.70 -8.92 19.95
N ASP A 25 -3.61 -9.89 20.11
CA ASP A 25 -4.20 -10.64 18.99
C ASP A 25 -4.99 -9.71 18.04
N ASP A 26 -5.76 -8.77 18.57
CA ASP A 26 -6.48 -7.76 17.78
C ASP A 26 -5.52 -6.81 17.02
N ILE A 27 -4.39 -6.44 17.65
CA ILE A 27 -3.33 -5.66 17.01
C ILE A 27 -2.67 -6.46 15.88
N GLU A 28 -2.37 -7.75 16.08
CA GLU A 28 -1.75 -8.60 15.05
C GLU A 28 -2.66 -8.78 13.83
N VAL A 29 -3.96 -8.97 14.01
CA VAL A 29 -4.94 -9.06 12.91
C VAL A 29 -5.03 -7.74 12.14
N MET A 30 -5.03 -6.60 12.85
CA MET A 30 -5.08 -5.28 12.23
C MET A 30 -3.81 -4.98 11.41
N VAL A 31 -2.63 -5.34 11.93
CA VAL A 31 -1.35 -5.19 11.21
C VAL A 31 -1.35 -6.03 9.94
N HIS A 32 -1.87 -7.27 9.97
CA HIS A 32 -1.93 -8.11 8.78
C HIS A 32 -2.77 -7.45 7.67
N SER A 33 -3.91 -6.86 8.01
CA SER A 33 -4.76 -6.12 7.07
C SER A 33 -4.06 -4.87 6.52
N MET A 34 -3.38 -4.10 7.38
CA MET A 34 -2.62 -2.93 6.95
C MET A 34 -1.44 -3.28 6.04
N VAL A 35 -0.70 -4.36 6.34
CA VAL A 35 0.42 -4.84 5.52
C VAL A 35 -0.07 -5.29 4.14
N THR A 36 -1.26 -5.88 4.03
CA THR A 36 -1.84 -6.24 2.71
C THR A 36 -2.25 -5.04 1.86
N ALA A 37 -2.45 -3.88 2.48
CA ALA A 37 -2.76 -2.62 1.79
C ALA A 37 -1.50 -1.85 1.36
N ILE A 38 -0.31 -2.27 1.80
CA ILE A 38 0.95 -1.69 1.33
C ILE A 38 1.34 -2.41 0.02
N PRO A 39 1.52 -1.69 -1.09
CA PRO A 39 1.95 -2.27 -2.37
C PRO A 39 3.41 -2.79 -2.36
N ALA A 40 3.99 -3.11 -1.19
CA ALA A 40 5.42 -3.39 -1.00
C ALA A 40 5.74 -4.85 -0.65
N SER A 41 4.76 -5.70 -0.35
CA SER A 41 5.05 -7.15 -0.29
C SER A 41 5.45 -7.61 -1.70
N PRO A 42 6.58 -8.31 -1.88
CA PRO A 42 7.11 -8.66 -3.21
C PRO A 42 6.10 -9.42 -4.06
N GLU A 43 5.27 -10.24 -3.44
CA GLU A 43 4.17 -10.98 -4.09
C GLU A 43 3.08 -10.05 -4.65
N LYS A 44 2.72 -8.99 -3.93
CA LYS A 44 1.75 -7.98 -4.38
C LYS A 44 2.33 -7.09 -5.47
N MET A 45 3.64 -6.77 -5.40
CA MET A 45 4.32 -6.10 -6.51
C MET A 45 4.29 -6.93 -7.79
N VAL A 46 4.51 -8.25 -7.71
CA VAL A 46 4.41 -9.13 -8.87
C VAL A 46 3.00 -9.12 -9.43
N ALA A 47 1.97 -9.29 -8.59
CA ALA A 47 0.59 -9.23 -9.04
C ALA A 47 0.22 -7.88 -9.69
N LEU A 48 0.68 -6.75 -9.13
CA LEU A 48 0.48 -5.42 -9.73
C LEU A 48 1.20 -5.28 -11.06
N LYS A 49 2.42 -5.82 -11.17
CA LYS A 49 3.17 -5.85 -12.44
C LYS A 49 2.44 -6.67 -13.49
N GLU A 50 1.89 -7.82 -13.11
CA GLU A 50 1.11 -8.69 -13.99
C GLU A 50 -0.19 -8.01 -14.43
N GLU A 51 -0.96 -7.43 -13.50
CA GLU A 51 -2.17 -6.67 -13.83
C GLU A 51 -1.84 -5.47 -14.74
N THR A 52 -0.77 -4.74 -14.44
CA THR A 52 -0.28 -3.63 -15.29
C THR A 52 0.20 -4.11 -16.67
N ALA A 53 0.74 -5.34 -16.75
CA ALA A 53 1.12 -5.97 -18.01
C ALA A 53 -0.09 -6.39 -18.85
N ASN A 54 -1.16 -6.83 -18.19
CA ASN A 54 -2.41 -7.23 -18.84
C ASN A 54 -3.28 -6.02 -19.23
N ASP A 55 -3.17 -4.90 -18.53
CA ASP A 55 -3.93 -3.69 -18.86
C ASP A 55 -3.37 -3.01 -20.12
N GLU A 56 -4.13 -3.12 -21.22
CA GLU A 56 -3.79 -2.53 -22.52
C GLU A 56 -3.62 -1.01 -22.47
N THR A 57 -4.37 -0.31 -21.60
CA THR A 57 -4.28 1.15 -21.47
C THR A 57 -2.97 1.54 -20.79
N LEU A 58 -2.57 0.84 -19.73
CA LEU A 58 -1.29 1.08 -19.07
C LEU A 58 -0.11 0.70 -19.98
N GLN A 59 -0.22 -0.37 -20.77
CA GLN A 59 0.80 -0.70 -21.77
C GLN A 59 0.96 0.40 -22.84
N GLN A 60 -0.16 0.91 -23.38
CA GLN A 60 -0.14 2.03 -24.32
C GLN A 60 0.43 3.29 -23.68
N LEU A 61 0.10 3.55 -22.41
CA LEU A 61 0.64 4.68 -21.65
C LEU A 61 2.17 4.58 -21.52
N LYS A 62 2.69 3.40 -21.17
CA LYS A 62 4.15 3.15 -21.12
C LYS A 62 4.82 3.42 -22.46
N GLN A 63 4.24 2.91 -23.54
CA GLN A 63 4.76 3.16 -24.89
C GLN A 63 4.76 4.65 -25.22
N GLN A 64 3.69 5.36 -24.87
CA GLN A 64 3.60 6.81 -25.06
C GLN A 64 4.65 7.57 -24.26
N MET A 65 4.94 7.14 -23.03
CA MET A 65 5.98 7.75 -22.19
C MET A 65 7.38 7.58 -22.80
N VAL A 66 7.66 6.43 -23.45
CA VAL A 66 8.95 6.16 -24.13
C VAL A 66 9.05 6.88 -25.47
N GLN A 67 7.98 6.92 -26.26
CA GLN A 67 7.96 7.59 -27.57
C GLN A 67 7.89 9.12 -27.44
N GLY A 68 7.45 9.62 -26.29
CA GLY A 68 7.18 11.03 -26.05
C GLY A 68 5.70 11.37 -26.26
N TRP A 69 5.23 12.41 -25.57
CA TRP A 69 3.84 12.84 -25.63
C TRP A 69 3.62 13.81 -26.81
N PRO A 70 2.49 13.71 -27.53
CA PRO A 70 2.18 14.64 -28.61
C PRO A 70 1.89 16.04 -28.07
N ASP A 71 2.21 17.08 -28.86
CA ASP A 71 1.95 18.48 -28.54
C ASP A 71 0.45 18.77 -28.34
N ARG A 72 -0.44 18.02 -29.00
CA ARG A 72 -1.88 18.23 -28.91
C ARG A 72 -2.56 17.04 -28.28
N LYS A 73 -3.39 17.33 -27.27
CA LYS A 73 -4.27 16.34 -26.61
C LYS A 73 -5.18 15.56 -27.58
N HIS A 74 -5.54 16.12 -28.74
CA HIS A 74 -6.40 15.41 -29.71
C HIS A 74 -5.68 14.26 -30.43
N GLU A 75 -4.35 14.28 -30.46
CA GLU A 75 -3.54 13.26 -31.13
C GLU A 75 -3.30 12.04 -30.23
N ILE A 76 -3.73 12.13 -28.97
CA ILE A 76 -3.60 11.03 -28.02
C ILE A 76 -4.88 10.18 -28.00
N PRO A 77 -4.76 8.85 -27.86
CA PRO A 77 -5.91 7.99 -27.64
C PRO A 77 -6.77 8.45 -26.46
N GLN A 78 -8.10 8.36 -26.58
CA GLN A 78 -9.02 8.88 -25.57
C GLN A 78 -8.83 8.23 -24.19
N ASN A 79 -8.43 6.95 -24.16
CA ASN A 79 -8.07 6.22 -22.95
C ASN A 79 -6.83 6.81 -22.23
N LEU A 80 -5.95 7.51 -22.96
CA LEU A 80 -4.76 8.17 -22.43
C LEU A 80 -4.94 9.67 -22.19
N ALA A 81 -6.04 10.26 -22.65
CA ALA A 81 -6.27 11.70 -22.58
C ALA A 81 -6.31 12.24 -21.13
N THR A 82 -6.69 11.41 -20.15
CA THR A 82 -6.66 11.74 -18.72
C THR A 82 -5.24 11.84 -18.19
N TYR A 83 -4.32 11.03 -18.72
CA TYR A 83 -2.92 11.00 -18.32
C TYR A 83 -2.07 12.09 -18.99
N TRP A 84 -2.54 12.67 -20.11
CA TRP A 84 -1.84 13.74 -20.82
C TRP A 84 -1.54 14.96 -19.95
N ASN A 85 -2.43 15.33 -19.03
CA ASN A 85 -2.22 16.49 -18.16
C ASN A 85 -1.11 16.26 -17.11
N ILE A 86 -0.91 15.01 -16.72
CA ILE A 86 0.06 14.60 -15.69
C ILE A 86 1.28 13.91 -16.30
N CYS A 87 1.45 13.99 -17.63
CA CYS A 87 2.52 13.29 -18.36
C CYS A 87 3.93 13.55 -17.79
N HIS A 88 4.16 14.76 -17.28
CA HIS A 88 5.40 15.21 -16.67
C HIS A 88 5.61 14.69 -15.24
N GLU A 89 4.52 14.34 -14.56
CA GLU A 89 4.50 13.75 -13.22
C GLU A 89 4.57 12.22 -13.27
N LEU A 90 4.25 11.62 -14.42
CA LEU A 90 4.35 10.18 -14.61
C LEU A 90 5.81 9.72 -14.68
N SER A 91 6.11 8.57 -14.09
CA SER A 91 7.40 7.91 -14.16
C SER A 91 7.21 6.40 -14.21
N GLU A 92 7.98 5.72 -15.04
CA GLU A 92 7.96 4.27 -15.16
C GLU A 92 9.09 3.68 -14.30
N ALA A 93 8.77 2.69 -13.48
CA ALA A 93 9.74 1.97 -12.68
C ALA A 93 9.31 0.52 -12.49
N GLU A 94 10.23 -0.41 -12.75
CA GLU A 94 10.03 -1.84 -12.46
C GLU A 94 8.79 -2.46 -13.15
N GLY A 95 8.34 -1.90 -14.27
CA GLY A 95 7.14 -2.35 -14.96
C GLY A 95 5.88 -1.55 -14.63
N LEU A 96 5.91 -0.74 -13.56
CA LEU A 96 4.79 0.02 -13.01
C LEU A 96 4.87 1.51 -13.38
N ILE A 97 3.72 2.18 -13.39
CA ILE A 97 3.60 3.62 -13.66
C ILE A 97 3.26 4.34 -12.36
N PHE A 98 4.07 5.32 -11.99
CA PHE A 98 3.92 6.12 -10.79
C PHE A 98 3.60 7.57 -11.13
N THR A 99 2.65 8.16 -10.43
CA THR A 99 2.43 9.61 -10.42
C THR A 99 3.18 10.22 -9.26
N LYS A 100 3.93 11.29 -9.49
CA LYS A 100 4.48 12.11 -8.39
C LYS A 100 3.31 12.79 -7.70
N THR A 101 2.89 12.30 -6.54
CA THR A 101 1.90 12.99 -5.71
C THR A 101 2.58 14.17 -5.03
N THR A 102 2.50 15.35 -5.62
CA THR A 102 2.90 16.59 -4.95
C THR A 102 1.70 17.03 -4.09
N SER A 103 1.75 16.73 -2.78
CA SER A 103 0.70 17.09 -1.81
C SER A 103 0.67 18.58 -1.50
#